data_AF-A0A8C6M946-F1
#
_entry.id   AF-A0A8C6M946-F1
#
_cell.length_a   1.000
_cell.length_b   1.000
_cell.length_c   1.000
_cell.angle_alpha   90.00
_cell.angle_beta   90.00
_cell.angle_gamma   90.00
#
_symmetry.space_group_name_H-M   'P 1'
#
loop_
_entity.id
_entity.type
_entity.pdbx_description
1 polymer ?
#
loop_
_entity_poly.entity_id
_entity_poly.type
_entity_poly.pdbx_seq_one_letter_code
_entity_poly.pdbx_strand_id
1 'polypeptide(L)'
;MSRPLQLELVNWCKGESIDLKHALLLYGVPEGVSRDEIEETAGTIKAFGKVVVKGKMFNSQLQSLIVLCECREEINPMKIPP
;
A
#
# COMPACT_ATOMS: atom_id res chain seq x y z
N MET A 1 12.20 -0.63 -15.03
CA MET A 1 12.82 -0.60 -13.69
C MET A 1 11.87 -1.18 -12.60
N SER A 2 11.14 -2.27 -12.89
CA SER A 2 9.93 -2.65 -12.13
C SER A 2 10.06 -3.92 -11.26
N ARG A 3 11.13 -4.70 -11.40
CA ARG A 3 11.33 -5.94 -10.63
C ARG A 3 11.52 -5.75 -9.11
N PRO A 4 12.22 -4.71 -8.61
CA PRO A 4 12.45 -4.58 -7.17
C PRO A 4 11.15 -4.36 -6.38
N LEU A 5 10.24 -3.53 -6.91
CA LEU A 5 9.01 -3.13 -6.25
C LEU A 5 7.99 -4.28 -6.15
N GLN A 6 7.92 -5.12 -7.18
CA GLN A 6 7.05 -6.31 -7.16
C GLN A 6 7.55 -7.33 -6.14
N LEU A 7 8.87 -7.51 -6.02
CA LEU A 7 9.45 -8.42 -5.04
C LEU A 7 9.23 -7.92 -3.61
N GLU A 8 9.36 -6.62 -3.37
CA GLU A 8 9.08 -5.99 -2.08
C GLU A 8 7.63 -6.23 -1.65
N LEU A 9 6.66 -5.95 -2.54
CA LEU A 9 5.24 -6.22 -2.28
C LEU A 9 5.00 -7.69 -1.90
N VAL A 10 5.53 -8.64 -2.69
CA VAL A 10 5.35 -10.08 -2.44
C VAL A 10 5.94 -10.49 -1.09
N ASN A 11 7.12 -9.98 -0.73
CA ASN A 11 7.77 -10.34 0.53
C ASN A 11 7.02 -9.77 1.74
N TRP A 12 6.53 -8.54 1.65
CA TRP A 12 5.73 -7.94 2.71
C TRP A 12 4.39 -8.67 2.90
N CYS A 13 3.71 -9.01 1.81
CA CYS A 13 2.47 -9.79 1.87
C CYS A 13 2.66 -11.15 2.55
N LYS A 14 3.79 -11.82 2.30
CA LYS A 14 4.15 -13.08 2.99
C LYS A 14 4.36 -12.88 4.49
N GLY A 15 5.03 -11.80 4.89
CA GLY A 15 5.29 -11.49 6.30
C GLY A 15 4.01 -11.18 7.08
N GLU A 16 3.09 -10.45 6.45
CA GLU A 16 1.84 -9.98 7.08
C GLU A 16 0.62 -10.90 6.81
N SER A 17 0.82 -12.02 6.09
CA SER A 17 -0.25 -12.95 5.69
C SER A 17 -1.41 -12.28 4.92
N ILE A 18 -1.08 -11.42 3.95
CA ILE A 18 -2.05 -10.69 3.12
C ILE A 18 -2.12 -11.34 1.74
N ASP A 19 -3.33 -11.44 1.19
CA ASP A 19 -3.50 -11.85 -0.21
C ASP A 19 -2.96 -10.76 -1.14
N LEU A 20 -2.01 -11.13 -2.01
CA LEU A 20 -1.38 -10.24 -2.98
C LEU A 20 -2.39 -9.49 -3.86
N LYS A 21 -3.55 -10.11 -4.15
CA LYS A 21 -4.59 -9.47 -4.96
C LYS A 21 -5.28 -8.31 -4.25
N HIS A 22 -5.20 -8.26 -2.93
CA HIS A 22 -5.78 -7.22 -2.09
C HIS A 22 -4.70 -6.25 -1.58
N ALA A 23 -3.45 -6.43 -1.95
CA ALA A 23 -2.34 -5.68 -1.39
C ALA A 23 -1.99 -4.43 -2.21
N LEU A 24 -1.72 -3.34 -1.50
CA LEU A 24 -1.28 -2.06 -2.06
C LEU A 24 -0.05 -1.55 -1.31
N LEU A 25 0.99 -1.16 -2.03
CA LEU A 25 2.12 -0.40 -1.47
C LEU A 25 1.98 1.07 -1.83
N LEU A 26 1.88 1.92 -0.81
CA LEU A 26 1.92 3.37 -0.92
C LEU A 26 3.34 3.86 -0.66
N TYR A 27 3.84 4.72 -1.54
CA TYR A 27 5.17 5.33 -1.44
C TYR A 27 5.02 6.83 -1.20
N GLY A 28 6.05 7.46 -0.62
CA GLY A 28 6.06 8.92 -0.45
C GLY A 28 5.18 9.41 0.70
N VAL A 29 4.75 8.52 1.60
CA VAL A 29 3.90 8.91 2.73
C VAL A 29 4.75 9.67 3.75
N PRO A 30 4.42 10.91 4.13
CA PRO A 30 5.19 11.64 5.13
C PRO A 30 5.14 10.96 6.51
N GLU A 31 6.21 11.04 7.28
CA GLU A 31 6.34 10.35 8.58
C GLU A 31 5.31 10.77 9.62
N GLY A 32 4.81 12.01 9.52
CA GLY A 32 3.83 12.58 10.44
C GLY A 32 2.38 12.17 10.17
N VAL A 33 2.08 11.48 9.05
CA VAL A 33 0.72 11.07 8.72
C VAL A 33 0.33 9.83 9.52
N SER A 34 -0.82 9.90 10.19
CA SER A 34 -1.35 8.78 10.99
C SER A 34 -1.88 7.63 10.12
N ARG A 35 -2.07 6.45 10.74
CA ARG A 35 -2.67 5.30 10.05
C ARG A 35 -4.09 5.62 9.58
N ASP A 36 -4.89 6.27 10.42
CA ASP A 36 -6.28 6.62 10.12
C ASP A 36 -6.37 7.58 8.93
N GLU A 37 -5.50 8.60 8.88
CA GLU A 37 -5.43 9.51 7.73
C GLU A 37 -5.07 8.79 6.42
N ILE A 38 -4.16 7.81 6.48
CA ILE A 38 -3.78 7.00 5.30
C ILE A 38 -4.96 6.13 4.85
N GLU A 39 -5.62 5.44 5.78
CA GLU A 39 -6.76 4.56 5.49
C GLU A 39 -7.94 5.34 4.92
N GLU A 40 -8.25 6.50 5.50
CA GLU A 40 -9.31 7.40 5.03
C GLU A 40 -8.99 7.91 3.62
N THR A 41 -7.78 8.44 3.41
CA THR A 41 -7.36 8.99 2.11
C THR A 41 -7.36 7.92 1.03
N ALA A 42 -6.75 6.76 1.28
CA ALA A 42 -6.70 5.65 0.32
C ALA A 42 -8.11 5.08 0.06
N GLY A 43 -8.97 5.05 1.08
CA GLY A 43 -10.37 4.61 0.97
C GLY A 43 -11.25 5.50 0.10
N THR A 44 -10.82 6.73 -0.21
CA THR A 44 -11.54 7.60 -1.17
C THR A 44 -11.51 7.04 -2.60
N ILE A 45 -10.52 6.20 -2.93
CA ILE A 45 -10.41 5.52 -4.21
C ILE A 45 -11.36 4.33 -4.20
N LYS A 46 -12.53 4.51 -4.84
CA LYS A 46 -13.60 3.49 -4.90
C LYS A 46 -13.15 2.11 -5.36
N ALA A 47 -12.10 2.04 -6.19
CA ALA A 47 -11.55 0.79 -6.68
C ALA A 47 -10.90 -0.09 -5.59
N PHE A 48 -10.55 0.48 -4.43
CA PHE A 48 -9.93 -0.24 -3.32
C PHE A 48 -10.93 -0.68 -2.24
N GLY A 49 -12.10 -0.04 -2.18
CA GLY A 49 -13.05 -0.23 -1.08
C GLY A 49 -12.45 0.20 0.26
N LYS A 50 -12.77 -0.54 1.34
CA LYS A 50 -12.15 -0.30 2.65
C LYS A 50 -10.66 -0.62 2.58
N VAL A 51 -9.82 0.28 3.08
CA VAL A 51 -8.37 0.11 3.16
C VAL A 51 -7.96 -0.03 4.62
N VAL A 52 -7.02 -0.93 4.92
CA VAL A 52 -6.45 -1.12 6.25
C VAL A 52 -4.93 -1.14 6.15
N VAL A 53 -4.24 -0.30 6.90
CA VAL A 53 -2.77 -0.29 6.99
C VAL A 53 -2.33 -1.52 7.77
N LYS A 54 -1.35 -2.24 7.24
CA LYS A 54 -0.80 -3.47 7.84
C LYS A 54 0.61 -3.26 8.35
N GLY A 55 1.48 -2.70 7.52
CA GLY A 55 2.87 -2.41 7.87
C GLY A 55 3.31 -1.04 7.36
N LYS A 56 4.35 -0.48 7.99
CA LYS A 56 5.04 0.71 7.51
C LYS A 56 6.55 0.57 7.71
N MET A 57 7.33 1.13 6.78
CA MET A 57 8.79 1.15 6.85
C MET A 57 9.29 2.49 6.33
N PHE A 58 10.28 3.07 7.01
CA PHE A 58 10.97 4.25 6.48
C PHE A 58 11.91 3.84 5.34
N ASN A 59 11.76 4.47 4.18
CA ASN A 59 12.67 4.33 3.06
C ASN A 59 13.62 5.53 3.01
N SER A 60 14.89 5.29 3.31
CA SER A 60 15.92 6.32 3.35
C SER A 60 16.25 6.92 1.97
N GLN A 61 16.00 6.21 0.87
CA GLN A 61 16.20 6.75 -0.48
C GLN A 61 15.11 7.75 -0.86
N LEU A 62 13.87 7.48 -0.43
CA LEU A 62 12.72 8.36 -0.69
C LEU A 62 12.50 9.40 0.40
N GLN A 63 13.25 9.34 1.51
CA GLN A 63 13.08 10.17 2.71
C GLN A 63 11.61 10.23 3.15
N SER A 64 10.93 9.08 3.09
CA SER A 64 9.50 8.96 3.37
C SER A 64 9.14 7.52 3.76
N LEU A 65 7.91 7.32 4.23
CA LEU A 65 7.37 6.01 4.54
C LEU A 65 6.90 5.28 3.28
N ILE A 66 7.15 3.98 3.27
CA ILE A 66 6.46 2.98 2.47
C ILE A 66 5.43 2.30 3.37
N VAL A 67 4.20 2.20 2.90
CA VAL A 67 3.08 1.67 3.68
C VAL A 67 2.41 0.54 2.92
N LEU A 68 2.30 -0.63 3.56
CA LEU A 68 1.53 -1.76 3.06
C LEU A 68 0.10 -1.67 3.58
N CYS A 69 -0.84 -1.74 2.65
CA CYS A 69 -2.26 -1.75 2.93
C CYS A 69 -2.92 -3.01 2.38
N GLU A 70 -3.98 -3.46 3.05
CA GLU A 70 -4.92 -4.44 2.54
C GLU A 70 -6.22 -3.74 2.17
N CYS A 71 -6.67 -3.98 0.94
CA CYS A 71 -7.89 -3.45 0.35
C CYS A 71 -9.00 -4.50 0.41
N ARG A 72 -10.24 -4.05 0.61
CA ARG A 72 -11.41 -4.94 0.58
C ARG A 72 -11.61 -5.55 -0.81
N GLU A 73 -11.41 -4.76 -1.84
CA GLU A 73 -11.59 -5.19 -3.23
C GLU A 73 -10.29 -5.79 -3.79
N GLU A 74 -10.42 -6.76 -4.72
CA GLU A 74 -9.27 -7.20 -5.52
C GLU A 74 -8.80 -6.03 -6.39
N ILE A 75 -7.50 -5.74 -6.32
CA ILE A 75 -6.84 -4.68 -7.07
C ILE A 75 -6.86 -5.04 -8.56
N ASN A 76 -7.59 -4.24 -9.34
CA ASN A 76 -7.53 -4.28 -10.80
C ASN A 76 -6.73 -3.08 -11.31
N PRO A 77 -5.49 -3.27 -11.81
CA PRO A 77 -4.64 -2.18 -12.30
C PRO A 77 -5.30 -1.33 -13.40
N MET A 78 -6.26 -1.87 -14.15
CA MET A 78 -7.01 -1.15 -15.19
C MET A 78 -8.05 -0.16 -14.63
N LYS A 79 -8.36 -0.24 -13.33
CA LYS A 79 -9.35 0.61 -12.65
C LYS A 79 -8.72 1.63 -11.71
N ILE A 80 -7.39 1.57 -11.53
CA ILE A 80 -6.65 2.53 -10.73
C ILE A 80 -6.36 3.75 -11.62
N PRO A 81 -6.67 4.97 -11.16
CA PRO A 81 -6.31 6.18 -11.92
C PRO A 81 -4.78 6.29 -12.10
N PRO A 82 -4.30 6.88 -13.22
CA PRO A 82 -2.88 7.10 -13.47
C PRO A 82 -2.24 8.08 -12.49
#